data_AF-A0A418VYU7-F1
#
_entry.id   AF-A0A418VYU7-F1
#
_cell.length_a   1.000
_cell.length_b   1.000
_cell.length_c   1.000
_cell.angle_alpha   90.00
_cell.angle_beta   90.00
_cell.angle_gamma   90.00
#
_symmetry.space_group_name_H-M   'P 1'
#
loop_
_entity.id
_entity.type
_entity.pdbx_description
1 polymer ?
#
loop_
_entity_poly.entity_id
_entity_poly.type
_entity_poly.pdbx_seq_one_letter_code
_entity_poly.pdbx_strand_id
1 'polypeptide(L)' 'MVYSVAVGRFLIESRAGALSSAVAAKGFTPVVVVADPPDATGWLTVTLGPQEDATHAKRLAKEAEAQGFDTWMVSWLPP' A
#
# COMPACT_ATOMS: atom_id res chain seq x y z
N MET A 1 13.88 9.25 1.87
CA MET A 1 12.52 9.17 1.28
C MET A 1 12.23 7.70 1.09
N VAL A 2 11.10 7.24 1.61
CA VAL A 2 10.73 5.82 1.57
C VAL A 2 9.59 5.64 0.59
N TYR A 3 9.64 4.62 -0.24
CA TYR A 3 8.60 4.34 -1.23
C TYR A 3 7.71 3.18 -0.77
N SER A 4 6.44 3.23 -1.12
CA SER A 4 5.52 2.11 -0.96
C SER A 4 4.62 2.03 -2.18
N VAL A 5 4.07 0.85 -2.41
CA VAL A 5 3.09 0.62 -3.48
C VAL A 5 1.73 0.50 -2.83
N ALA A 6 0.86 1.48 -3.05
CA ALA A 6 -0.52 1.36 -2.61
C ALA A 6 -1.31 0.49 -3.58
N VAL A 7 -2.17 -0.37 -3.02
CA VAL A 7 -3.03 -1.33 -3.75
C VAL A 7 -4.52 -1.07 -3.49
N GLY A 8 -4.83 -0.10 -2.63
CA GLY A 8 -6.21 0.28 -2.32
C GLY A 8 -6.29 1.36 -1.24
N ARG A 9 -7.41 2.09 -1.24
CA ARG A 9 -7.70 3.15 -0.26
C ARG A 9 -9.18 3.05 0.15
N PHE A 10 -9.45 3.03 1.46
CA PHE A 10 -10.78 2.80 2.00
C PHE A 10 -11.09 3.72 3.18
N LEU A 11 -12.35 4.14 3.30
CA LEU A 11 -12.87 4.81 4.50
C LEU A 11 -13.33 3.82 5.57
N ILE A 12 -13.52 2.56 5.18
CA ILE A 12 -14.08 1.50 6.05
C ILE A 12 -12.97 0.51 6.37
N GLU A 13 -12.66 0.36 7.65
CA GLU A 13 -11.59 -0.52 8.16
C GLU A 13 -11.76 -1.98 7.72
N SER A 14 -12.98 -2.52 7.78
CA SER A 14 -13.24 -3.90 7.36
C SER A 14 -12.97 -4.13 5.86
N ARG A 15 -13.11 -3.11 5.01
CA ARG A 15 -12.78 -3.19 3.58
C ARG A 15 -11.27 -3.15 3.35
N ALA A 16 -10.56 -2.28 4.08
CA ALA A 16 -9.09 -2.26 4.06
C ALA A 16 -8.51 -3.59 4.56
N GLY A 17 -9.08 -4.15 5.64
CA GLY A 17 -8.71 -5.46 6.18
C GLY A 17 -8.94 -6.60 5.19
N ALA A 18 -10.10 -6.63 4.52
CA ALA A 18 -10.40 -7.65 3.50
C ALA A 18 -9.42 -7.59 2.32
N LEU A 19 -9.07 -6.39 1.83
CA LEU A 19 -8.06 -6.26 0.77
C LEU A 19 -6.68 -6.69 1.28
N SER A 20 -6.30 -6.27 2.48
CA SER A 20 -5.02 -6.67 3.10
C SER A 20 -4.90 -8.19 3.18
N SER A 21 -5.93 -8.90 3.62
CA SER A 21 -5.94 -10.37 3.63
C SER A 21 -5.85 -10.98 2.22
N ALA A 22 -6.56 -10.41 1.23
CA ALA A 22 -6.49 -10.89 -0.15
C ALA A 22 -5.09 -10.72 -0.75
N VAL A 23 -4.44 -9.60 -0.47
CA VAL A 23 -3.07 -9.29 -0.90
C VAL A 23 -2.06 -10.19 -0.18
N ALA A 24 -2.25 -10.46 1.11
CA ALA A 24 -1.42 -11.40 1.87
C ALA A 24 -1.54 -12.84 1.34
N ALA A 25 -2.75 -13.27 0.96
CA ALA A 25 -2.98 -14.58 0.35
C ALA A 25 -2.28 -14.76 -1.01
N LYS A 26 -1.87 -13.65 -1.64
CA LYS A 26 -1.08 -13.60 -2.88
C LYS A 26 0.44 -13.59 -2.64
N GLY A 27 0.87 -13.73 -1.38
CA GLY A 27 2.27 -13.83 -1.00
C GLY A 27 2.96 -12.51 -0.71
N PHE A 28 2.22 -11.39 -0.69
CA PHE A 28 2.75 -10.09 -0.30
C PHE A 28 2.65 -9.86 1.21
N THR A 29 3.35 -8.84 1.70
CA THR A 29 3.28 -8.39 3.10
C THR A 29 2.65 -6.99 3.16
N PRO A 30 1.30 -6.89 3.13
CA PRO A 30 0.63 -5.60 3.15
C PRO A 30 0.62 -4.96 4.53
N VAL A 31 0.64 -3.64 4.56
CA VAL A 31 0.48 -2.79 5.74
C VAL A 31 -0.68 -1.83 5.48
N VAL A 32 -1.59 -1.69 6.45
CA VAL A 32 -2.62 -0.64 6.41
C VAL A 32 -2.05 0.58 7.09
N VAL A 33 -1.85 1.65 6.33
CA VAL A 33 -1.32 2.92 6.82
C VAL A 33 -2.43 3.93 6.98
N VAL A 34 -2.32 4.70 8.06
CA VAL A 34 -3.10 5.91 8.32
C VAL A 34 -2.17 7.10 8.13
N ALA A 35 -2.66 8.18 7.50
CA ALA A 35 -1.86 9.39 7.40
C ALA A 35 -1.51 9.92 8.81
N ASP A 36 -0.29 10.43 8.97
CA ASP A 36 0.16 11.15 10.17
C ASP A 36 0.77 12.49 9.74
N PRO A 37 0.14 13.65 10.09
CA PRO A 37 -1.10 13.76 10.86
C PRO A 37 -2.30 13.15 10.13
N PRO A 38 -3.33 12.67 10.86
CA PRO A 38 -4.55 12.12 10.27
C PRO A 38 -5.13 13.07 9.24
N ASP A 39 -5.33 12.58 8.01
CA ASP A 39 -6.06 13.36 7.03
C ASP A 39 -7.51 13.53 7.50
N ALA A 40 -8.11 14.71 7.28
CA ALA A 40 -9.48 14.99 7.73
C ALA A 40 -10.52 14.07 7.07
N THR A 41 -10.11 13.37 6.02
CA THR A 41 -10.92 12.40 5.29
C THR A 41 -10.95 11.01 5.93
N GLY A 42 -10.04 10.68 6.84
CA GLY A 42 -9.98 9.39 7.55
C GLY A 42 -9.62 8.20 6.65
N TRP A 43 -8.88 8.40 5.55
CA TRP A 43 -8.59 7.29 4.65
C TRP A 43 -7.53 6.33 5.20
N LEU A 44 -7.82 5.04 5.04
CA LEU A 44 -6.91 3.93 5.27
C LEU A 44 -6.33 3.50 3.93
N THR A 45 -5.01 3.47 3.80
CA THR A 45 -4.34 3.02 2.57
C THR A 45 -3.69 1.67 2.79
N VAL A 46 -3.95 0.71 1.92
CA VAL A 46 -3.28 -0.60 1.96
C VAL A 46 -2.05 -0.51 1.07
N THR A 47 -0.88 -0.73 1.64
CA THR A 47 0.41 -0.58 0.95
C THR A 47 1.27 -1.82 1.03
N LEU A 48 2.14 -2.00 0.05
CA LEU A 48 3.23 -2.98 0.02
C LEU A 48 4.57 -2.26 0.21
N GLY A 49 5.47 -2.87 0.97
CA GLY A 49 6.72 -2.22 1.39
C GLY A 49 6.58 -1.52 2.75
N PRO A 50 7.65 -0.93 3.27
CA PRO A 50 8.48 0.07 2.60
C PRO A 50 9.56 -0.48 1.65
N GLN A 51 9.97 0.35 0.70
CA GLN A 51 11.06 0.10 -0.26
C GLN A 51 12.05 1.28 -0.20
N GLU A 52 13.34 0.96 -0.17
CA GLU A 52 14.41 1.95 -0.01
C GLU A 52 14.65 2.78 -1.28
N ASP A 53 14.27 2.25 -2.44
CA ASP A 53 14.41 2.94 -3.73
C ASP A 53 13.18 2.77 -4.63
N ALA A 54 13.05 3.70 -5.59
CA ALA A 54 11.93 3.74 -6.52
C ALA A 54 11.96 2.63 -7.57
N THR A 55 13.12 2.02 -7.84
CA THR A 55 13.26 0.93 -8.81
C THR A 55 12.65 -0.36 -8.24
N HIS A 56 12.93 -0.67 -6.98
CA HIS A 56 12.32 -1.77 -6.25
C HIS A 56 10.83 -1.57 -6.06
N ALA A 57 10.39 -0.35 -5.71
CA ALA A 57 8.96 -0.03 -5.64
C ALA A 57 8.24 -0.24 -6.99
N LYS A 58 8.84 0.18 -8.11
CA LYS A 58 8.27 -0.06 -9.46
C LYS A 58 8.21 -1.53 -9.83
N ARG A 59 9.20 -2.33 -9.42
CA ARG A 59 9.18 -3.78 -9.65
C ARG A 59 8.04 -4.43 -8.87
N LEU A 60 7.92 -4.10 -7.59
CA LEU A 60 6.85 -4.57 -6.71
C LEU A 60 5.46 -4.16 -7.23
N ALA A 61 5.31 -2.95 -7.77
CA ALA A 61 4.08 -2.50 -8.41
C ALA A 61 3.70 -3.40 -9.60
N LYS A 62 4.64 -3.68 -10.50
CA LYS A 62 4.41 -4.58 -11.65
C LYS A 62 4.05 -5.99 -11.22
N GLU A 63 4.67 -6.50 -10.16
CA GLU A 63 4.37 -7.82 -9.61
C GLU A 63 2.94 -7.87 -9.06
N ALA A 64 2.49 -6.83 -8.36
CA ALA A 64 1.12 -6.72 -7.85
C ALA A 64 0.10 -6.53 -8.99
N GLU A 65 0.41 -5.71 -10.00
CA GLU A 65 -0.41 -5.53 -11.20
C GLU A 65 -0.59 -6.85 -11.97
N ALA A 66 0.47 -7.63 -12.13
CA ALA A 66 0.42 -8.95 -12.75
C ALA A 66 -0.50 -9.93 -11.99
N GLN A 67 -0.75 -9.68 -10.70
CA GLN A 67 -1.66 -10.44 -9.86
C GLN A 67 -3.08 -9.84 -9.80
N GLY A 68 -3.34 -8.76 -10.55
CA GLY A 68 -4.66 -8.14 -10.72
C GLY A 68 -4.97 -7.00 -9.77
N PHE A 69 -3.97 -6.43 -9.09
CA PHE A 69 -4.17 -5.26 -8.24
C PHE A 69 -3.92 -3.96 -9.01
N ASP A 70 -4.80 -2.97 -8.85
CA ASP A 70 -4.51 -1.61 -9.28
C ASP A 70 -3.51 -0.97 -8.32
N THR A 71 -2.42 -0.42 -8.86
CA THR A 71 -1.34 0.12 -8.02
C THR A 71 -1.04 1.58 -8.30
N TRP A 72 -0.59 2.29 -7.26
CA TRP A 72 0.06 3.59 -7.42
C TRP A 72 1.20 3.74 -6.40
N MET A 73 2.18 4.55 -6.75
CA MET A 73 3.33 4.78 -5.88
C MET A 73 3.01 5.85 -4.84
N VAL A 74 3.38 5.57 -3.59
CA VAL A 74 3.29 6.50 -2.47
C VAL A 74 4.70 6.72 -1.93
N SER A 75 4.99 7.94 -1.51
CA SER A 75 6.28 8.30 -0.95
C SER A 75 6.12 8.99 0.39
N TRP A 76 6.98 8.60 1.33
CA TRP A 76 6.97 9.07 2.70
C TRP A 76 8.24 9.83 3.02
N LEU A 77 8.12 10.79 3.93
CA LEU A 77 9.27 11.30 4.64
C LEU A 77 9.87 10.14 5.46
N PRO A 78 11.21 10.01 5.52
CA PRO A 78 11.82 9.09 6.45
C PRO A 78 11.40 9.47 7.89
N PRO A 79 11.31 8.49 8.80
CA PRO A 79 10.97 8.75 10.21
C PRO A 79 11.94 9.73 10.88
#